data_AF-A0AAV7LKI4-F1
#
_entry.id   AF-A0AAV7LKI4-F1
#
_cell.length_a   1.000
_cell.length_b   1.000
_cell.length_c   1.000
_cell.angle_alpha   90.00
_cell.angle_beta   90.00
_cell.angle_gamma   90.00
#
_symmetry.space_group_name_H-M   'P 1'
#
loop_
_entity.id
_entity.type
_entity.pdbx_description
1 polymer ?
#
loop_
_entity_poly.entity_id
_entity_poly.type
_entity_poly.pdbx_seq_one_letter_code
_entity_poly.pdbx_strand_id
1 'polypeptide(L)'
;MKGHYPCEQALAAAAFAVQKSATIVMGSPLTLYVEHAVFAILQKSKSTLTTQRVSGYEVILSIPSLQVVRCHIVNPATFFAHPVSEDEQVHDCATYTPEEESEIREDPIPGSMLLFVDGSSFIDQETGIRHSGAAVVRAEQQGSSDTLQIVSQIPLPPHFSVQAAELVAMIEALQHAEGLEVTIYSDSAYVTTTVHSSIRRWERRGFLKSDGSPVMHKDLLEQFIKALALPSKVAVIKCAAHTNQQDLISRGNALADWAVKEAATTSPNFSEQDEHTLGMMINRQQSATELPPPYTETARLHLRELQEQALPHERELWEQRGCIQSPRQESTGKPVMPQALLYIALEQLHLPAHTAKEYLLATLQTDWFIPQLSEMITMYIAECTVCQQYRTTDDIKSLYIAVGVAIPLVIFVNIDSN
;
A
#
# COMPACT_ATOMS: atom_id res chain seq x y z
N MET A 1 7.96 -5.95 7.76
CA MET A 1 7.50 -4.61 8.16
C MET A 1 7.62 -3.64 6.98
N LYS A 2 6.83 -3.83 5.91
CA LYS A 2 6.99 -3.08 4.65
C LYS A 2 6.56 -1.61 4.83
N GLY A 3 7.24 -0.67 4.17
CA GLY A 3 6.88 0.76 4.16
C GLY A 3 7.43 1.65 5.27
N HIS A 4 8.30 1.14 6.15
CA HIS A 4 9.01 1.92 7.17
C HIS A 4 10.47 2.13 6.75
N TYR A 5 11.17 3.11 7.34
CA TYR A 5 12.60 3.31 7.03
C TYR A 5 13.44 2.13 7.53
N PRO A 6 14.57 1.79 6.88
CA PRO A 6 15.44 0.68 7.29
C PRO A 6 15.78 0.68 8.79
N CYS A 7 16.12 1.85 9.35
CA CYS A 7 16.36 2.02 10.78
C CYS A 7 15.16 1.65 11.64
N GLU A 8 13.95 2.06 11.26
CA GLU A 8 12.71 1.74 11.99
C GLU A 8 12.34 0.25 11.87
N GLN A 9 12.68 -0.37 10.74
CA GLN A 9 12.53 -1.81 10.58
C GLN A 9 13.49 -2.56 11.49
N ALA A 10 14.73 -2.10 11.64
CA ALA A 10 15.70 -2.66 12.58
C ALA A 10 15.24 -2.51 14.04
N LEU A 11 14.66 -1.37 14.42
CA LEU A 11 14.05 -1.18 15.74
C LEU A 11 12.94 -2.21 16.03
N ALA A 12 12.03 -2.40 15.08
CA ALA A 12 10.95 -3.37 15.26
C ALA A 12 11.46 -4.82 15.30
N ALA A 13 12.49 -5.12 14.51
CA ALA A 13 13.10 -6.43 14.46
C ALA A 13 13.85 -6.74 15.77
N ALA A 14 14.52 -5.74 16.38
CA ALA A 14 15.11 -5.82 17.71
C ALA A 14 14.06 -6.13 18.80
N ALA A 15 12.96 -5.37 18.83
CA ALA A 15 11.87 -5.62 19.78
C ALA A 15 11.24 -7.01 19.59
N PHE A 16 11.05 -7.43 18.34
CA PHE A 16 10.52 -8.76 18.02
C PHE A 16 11.45 -9.88 18.52
N ALA A 17 12.76 -9.74 18.35
CA ALA A 17 13.73 -10.71 18.84
C ALA A 17 13.66 -10.89 20.36
N VAL A 18 13.62 -9.79 21.12
CA VAL A 18 13.48 -9.83 22.59
C VAL A 18 12.21 -10.56 23.01
N GLN A 19 11.08 -10.26 22.35
CA GLN A 19 9.82 -10.95 22.63
C GLN A 19 9.87 -12.45 22.33
N LYS A 20 10.54 -12.85 21.24
CA LYS A 20 10.67 -14.26 20.85
C LYS A 20 11.67 -15.03 21.70
N SER A 21 12.72 -14.38 22.19
CA SER A 21 13.68 -15.00 23.10
C SER A 21 13.14 -15.12 24.54
N ALA A 22 12.07 -14.42 24.90
CA ALA A 22 11.55 -14.40 26.28
C ALA A 22 11.25 -15.79 26.86
N THR A 23 10.71 -16.72 26.06
CA THR A 23 10.42 -18.09 26.49
C THR A 23 11.67 -18.95 26.68
N ILE A 24 12.77 -18.59 26.02
CA ILE A 24 14.05 -19.30 26.09
C ILE A 24 14.87 -18.77 27.28
N VAL A 25 14.93 -17.44 27.42
CA VAL A 25 15.73 -16.74 28.42
C VAL A 25 15.08 -16.79 29.80
N MET A 26 13.74 -16.90 29.88
CA MET A 26 12.98 -17.05 31.14
C MET A 26 13.32 -16.01 32.22
N GLY A 27 13.67 -14.79 31.82
CA GLY A 27 14.02 -13.69 32.73
C GLY A 27 15.51 -13.58 33.10
N SER A 28 16.36 -14.48 32.62
CA SER A 28 17.82 -14.33 32.74
C SER A 28 18.34 -13.08 32.01
N PRO A 29 19.54 -12.59 32.36
CA PRO A 29 20.20 -11.51 31.63
C PRO A 29 20.33 -11.85 30.13
N LEU A 30 20.01 -10.88 29.28
CA LEU A 30 20.05 -10.99 27.82
C LEU A 30 20.84 -9.83 27.24
N THR A 31 21.83 -10.13 26.40
CA THR A 31 22.53 -9.12 25.62
C THR A 31 22.05 -9.16 24.17
N LEU A 32 21.45 -8.07 23.70
CA LEU A 32 20.99 -7.91 22.33
C LEU A 32 22.00 -7.07 21.54
N TYR A 33 22.56 -7.68 20.50
CA TYR A 33 23.48 -7.01 19.58
C TYR A 33 22.70 -6.40 18.39
N VAL A 34 22.91 -5.12 18.12
CA VAL A 34 22.22 -4.38 17.04
C VAL A 34 23.18 -3.50 16.25
N GLU A 35 23.00 -3.43 14.94
CA GLU A 35 23.77 -2.51 14.08
C GLU A 35 23.25 -1.06 14.19
N HIS A 36 21.95 -0.90 14.47
CA HIS A 36 21.28 0.41 14.57
C HIS A 36 21.16 0.90 16.02
N ALA A 37 21.24 2.22 16.22
CA ALA A 37 21.01 2.92 17.48
C ALA A 37 19.51 2.92 17.86
N VAL A 38 18.98 1.77 18.27
CA VAL A 38 17.54 1.59 18.53
C VAL A 38 16.94 2.61 19.50
N PHE A 39 17.68 3.03 20.54
CA PHE A 39 17.22 4.07 21.47
C PHE A 39 17.17 5.46 20.85
N ALA A 40 18.12 5.80 19.98
CA ALA A 40 18.08 7.07 19.25
C ALA A 40 16.91 7.12 18.27
N ILE A 41 16.54 5.97 17.67
CA ILE A 41 15.38 5.85 16.78
C ILE A 41 14.07 6.05 17.54
N LEU A 42 13.96 5.58 18.79
CA LEU A 42 12.78 5.79 19.63
C LEU A 42 12.56 7.28 19.95
N GLN A 43 13.62 8.06 20.04
CA GLN A 43 13.57 9.50 20.36
C GLN A 43 13.42 10.40 19.12
N LYS A 44 13.32 9.82 17.92
CA LYS A 44 13.27 10.56 16.66
C LYS A 44 11.94 11.30 16.50
N SER A 45 12.02 12.61 16.20
CA SER A 45 10.84 13.48 15.98
C SER A 45 10.07 13.15 14.70
N LYS A 46 10.77 12.89 13.59
CA LYS A 46 10.20 12.47 12.30
C LYS A 46 10.26 10.94 12.16
N SER A 47 9.30 10.24 12.77
CA SER A 47 9.13 8.79 12.66
C SER A 47 7.93 8.41 11.78
N THR A 48 8.04 7.34 11.00
CA THR A 48 6.90 6.75 10.28
C THR A 48 6.12 5.76 11.12
N LEU A 49 6.60 5.44 12.32
CA LEU A 49 5.92 4.58 13.30
C LEU A 49 4.82 5.35 14.02
N THR A 50 3.75 4.66 14.42
CA THR A 50 2.70 5.25 15.25
C THR A 50 3.19 5.39 16.69
N THR A 51 2.68 6.37 17.43
CA THR A 51 3.01 6.59 18.85
C THR A 51 2.83 5.30 19.67
N GLN A 52 1.75 4.56 19.43
CA GLN A 52 1.49 3.28 20.10
C GLN A 52 2.60 2.24 19.86
N ARG A 53 3.15 2.18 18.64
CA ARG A 53 4.25 1.26 18.32
C ARG A 53 5.55 1.71 18.98
N VAL A 54 5.83 3.01 18.98
CA VAL A 54 7.02 3.57 19.64
C VAL A 54 6.99 3.23 21.13
N SER A 55 5.90 3.54 21.83
CA SER A 55 5.74 3.21 23.25
C SER A 55 5.81 1.69 23.51
N GLY A 56 5.22 0.87 22.63
CA GLY A 56 5.31 -0.58 22.72
C GLY A 56 6.74 -1.10 22.63
N TYR A 57 7.54 -0.58 21.69
CA TYR A 57 8.95 -0.94 21.53
C TYR A 57 9.80 -0.43 22.69
N GLU A 58 9.54 0.78 23.18
CA GLU A 58 10.24 1.34 24.34
C GLU A 58 10.09 0.46 25.58
N VAL A 59 8.86 -0.03 25.86
CA VAL A 59 8.61 -0.95 26.98
C VAL A 59 9.41 -2.25 26.84
N ILE A 60 9.47 -2.83 25.63
CA ILE A 60 10.18 -4.08 25.39
C ILE A 60 11.70 -3.90 25.52
N LEU A 61 12.23 -2.79 25.01
CA LEU A 61 13.66 -2.54 24.98
C LEU A 61 14.22 -1.98 26.30
N SER A 62 13.34 -1.57 27.22
CA SER A 62 13.72 -1.04 28.54
C SER A 62 13.61 -2.07 29.67
N ILE A 63 13.48 -3.36 29.34
CA ILE A 63 13.43 -4.43 30.35
C ILE A 63 14.74 -4.47 31.14
N PRO A 64 14.73 -4.53 32.49
CA PRO A 64 15.96 -4.45 33.30
C PRO A 64 17.00 -5.54 33.05
N SER A 65 16.56 -6.73 32.63
CA SER A 65 17.45 -7.86 32.31
C SER A 65 18.01 -7.80 30.88
N LEU A 66 17.64 -6.79 30.09
CA LEU A 66 18.09 -6.62 28.71
C LEU A 66 19.20 -5.56 28.64
N GLN A 67 20.34 -5.94 28.07
CA GLN A 67 21.40 -5.03 27.68
C GLN A 67 21.46 -4.94 26.16
N VAL A 68 21.33 -3.75 25.59
CA VAL A 68 21.48 -3.54 24.15
C VAL A 68 22.88 -3.04 23.84
N VAL A 69 23.58 -3.71 22.92
CA VAL A 69 24.97 -3.43 22.55
C VAL A 69 25.05 -3.18 21.04
N ARG A 70 25.80 -2.15 20.64
CA ARG A 70 26.06 -1.84 19.23
C ARG A 70 27.15 -2.77 18.66
N CYS A 71 26.92 -3.34 17.48
CA CYS A 71 27.87 -4.23 16.79
C CYS A 71 28.03 -3.90 15.30
N HIS A 72 29.15 -4.33 14.70
CA HIS A 72 29.38 -4.33 13.25
C HIS A 72 29.33 -5.75 12.69
N ILE A 73 28.90 -5.83 11.44
CA ILE A 73 29.00 -6.94 10.49
C ILE A 73 28.72 -8.29 11.14
N VAL A 74 27.47 -8.69 11.02
CA VAL A 74 27.04 -10.05 11.18
C VAL A 74 27.58 -10.84 9.97
N ASN A 75 28.55 -11.75 10.16
CA ASN A 75 28.95 -12.65 9.06
C ASN A 75 27.66 -13.31 8.52
N PRO A 76 27.25 -13.11 7.25
CA PRO A 76 25.94 -13.54 6.79
C PRO A 76 25.70 -15.06 6.88
N ALA A 77 26.78 -15.85 6.94
CA ALA A 77 26.72 -17.31 7.03
C ALA A 77 26.70 -17.82 8.48
N THR A 78 27.40 -17.17 9.41
CA THR A 78 27.58 -17.66 10.79
C THR A 78 26.97 -16.76 11.85
N PHE A 79 26.59 -15.57 11.44
CA PHE A 79 26.01 -14.49 12.21
C PHE A 79 26.78 -14.03 13.46
N PHE A 80 28.10 -14.20 13.51
CA PHE A 80 28.92 -13.66 14.61
C PHE A 80 28.96 -12.13 14.56
N ALA A 81 28.83 -11.49 15.73
CA ALA A 81 28.85 -10.04 15.90
C ALA A 81 30.14 -9.60 16.59
N HIS A 82 30.72 -8.50 16.12
CA HIS A 82 31.82 -7.82 16.80
C HIS A 82 31.31 -6.51 17.43
N PRO A 83 31.44 -6.32 18.75
CA PRO A 83 31.04 -5.08 19.40
C PRO A 83 31.90 -3.92 18.90
N VAL A 84 31.27 -2.78 18.64
CA VAL A 84 31.93 -1.57 18.16
C VAL A 84 32.28 -0.67 19.34
N SER A 85 33.42 0.03 19.30
CA SER A 85 33.69 1.17 20.17
C SER A 85 32.77 2.36 19.85
N GLU A 86 32.46 3.20 20.84
CA GLU A 86 31.54 4.36 20.67
C GLU A 86 31.95 5.33 19.54
N ASP A 87 33.23 5.34 19.15
CA ASP A 87 33.81 6.27 18.17
C ASP A 87 33.68 5.83 16.68
N GLU A 88 33.22 4.60 16.39
CA GLU A 88 33.05 4.09 15.01
C GLU A 88 31.57 4.19 14.57
N GLN A 89 31.11 5.41 14.31
CA GLN A 89 29.73 5.67 13.92
C GLN A 89 29.54 5.48 12.39
N VAL A 90 29.21 4.26 11.95
CA VAL A 90 29.04 3.92 10.51
C VAL A 90 27.75 4.49 9.90
N HIS A 91 26.71 4.75 10.70
CA HIS A 91 25.57 5.57 10.29
C HIS A 91 24.85 6.21 11.49
N ASP A 92 24.29 7.40 11.29
CA ASP A 92 23.52 8.13 12.30
C ASP A 92 22.01 7.85 12.15
N CYS A 93 21.48 6.94 12.97
CA CYS A 93 20.06 6.59 12.96
C CYS A 93 19.14 7.72 13.42
N ALA A 94 19.67 8.71 14.16
CA ALA A 94 18.86 9.79 14.71
C ALA A 94 18.46 10.77 13.61
N THR A 95 19.41 11.10 12.73
CA THR A 95 19.21 12.04 11.62
C THR A 95 18.89 11.36 10.29
N TYR A 96 19.05 10.03 10.17
CA TYR A 96 18.74 9.29 8.95
C TYR A 96 17.25 9.41 8.57
N THR A 97 16.94 10.42 7.78
CA THR A 97 15.82 10.47 6.85
C THR A 97 16.44 10.31 5.46
N PRO A 98 15.94 9.45 4.57
CA PRO A 98 16.40 9.49 3.19
C PRO A 98 16.24 10.93 2.68
N GLU A 99 17.36 11.57 2.41
CA GLU A 99 17.41 12.90 1.81
C GLU A 99 17.00 12.79 0.33
N GLU A 100 16.29 13.82 -0.14
CA GLU A 100 15.90 14.06 -1.54
C GLU A 100 14.73 13.26 -2.11
N GLU A 101 13.59 13.31 -1.44
CA GLU A 101 12.30 13.22 -2.13
C GLU A 101 11.60 14.56 -1.92
N SER A 102 11.58 15.43 -2.95
CA SER A 102 10.90 16.75 -3.02
C SER A 102 10.01 17.06 -1.81
N GLU A 103 10.56 17.71 -0.77
CA GLU A 103 9.83 17.93 0.48
C GLU A 103 8.68 18.89 0.19
N ILE A 104 7.46 18.35 0.21
CA ILE A 104 6.24 19.14 0.05
C ILE A 104 6.12 19.99 1.30
N ARG A 105 6.04 21.31 1.12
CA ARG A 105 6.05 22.24 2.25
C ARG A 105 4.67 22.31 2.91
N GLU A 106 4.69 22.46 4.24
CA GLU A 106 3.51 22.76 5.04
C GLU A 106 3.28 24.28 5.18
N ASP A 107 4.23 25.09 4.73
CA ASP A 107 4.22 26.54 4.80
C ASP A 107 4.21 27.20 3.40
N PRO A 108 3.56 28.36 3.24
CA PRO A 108 3.33 28.96 1.93
C PRO A 108 4.63 29.42 1.28
N ILE A 109 4.73 29.22 -0.04
CA ILE A 109 5.88 29.67 -0.83
C ILE A 109 5.64 31.13 -1.24
N PRO A 110 6.48 32.09 -0.79
CA PRO A 110 6.31 33.50 -1.16
C PRO A 110 6.45 33.71 -2.66
N GLY A 111 5.49 34.40 -3.29
CA GLY A 111 5.51 34.69 -4.73
C GLY A 111 5.15 33.51 -5.63
N SER A 112 4.73 32.37 -5.06
CA SER A 112 4.21 31.22 -5.81
C SER A 112 2.81 31.45 -6.36
N MET A 113 2.40 30.61 -7.31
CA MET A 113 1.02 30.51 -7.73
C MET A 113 0.15 30.02 -6.55
N LEU A 114 -0.92 30.73 -6.23
CA LEU A 114 -1.87 30.32 -5.19
C LEU A 114 -3.08 29.65 -5.82
N LEU A 115 -3.32 28.40 -5.45
CA LEU A 115 -4.48 27.62 -5.87
C LEU A 115 -5.32 27.22 -4.66
N PHE A 116 -6.63 27.18 -4.83
CA PHE A 116 -7.60 26.63 -3.89
C PHE A 116 -8.31 25.49 -4.58
N VAL A 117 -8.43 24.36 -3.89
CA VAL A 117 -9.07 23.17 -4.42
C VAL A 117 -10.17 22.70 -3.48
N ASP A 118 -11.23 22.15 -4.08
CA ASP A 118 -12.27 21.45 -3.36
C ASP A 118 -12.81 20.30 -4.22
N GLY A 119 -13.31 19.26 -3.55
CA GLY A 119 -13.99 18.13 -4.14
C GLY A 119 -15.23 17.76 -3.33
N SER A 120 -16.38 17.67 -4.00
CA SER A 120 -17.66 17.40 -3.33
C SER A 120 -18.35 16.19 -3.92
N SER A 121 -19.09 15.49 -3.06
CA SER A 121 -20.02 14.43 -3.46
C SER A 121 -21.21 14.42 -2.51
N PHE A 122 -22.41 14.62 -3.03
CA PHE A 122 -23.65 14.64 -2.26
C PHE A 122 -24.80 13.98 -3.03
N ILE A 123 -25.84 13.58 -2.32
CA ILE A 123 -27.05 13.01 -2.91
C ILE A 123 -28.11 14.10 -2.93
N ASP A 124 -28.68 14.36 -4.10
CA ASP A 124 -29.85 15.21 -4.23
C ASP A 124 -31.06 14.50 -3.60
N GLN A 125 -31.72 15.19 -2.66
CA GLN A 125 -32.85 14.63 -1.91
C GLN A 125 -34.12 14.47 -2.75
N GLU A 126 -34.26 15.25 -3.83
CA GLU A 126 -35.45 15.20 -4.69
C GLU A 126 -35.34 14.09 -5.74
N THR A 127 -34.18 13.98 -6.39
CA THR A 127 -33.95 13.00 -7.46
C THR A 127 -33.34 11.69 -6.97
N GLY A 128 -32.72 11.68 -5.80
CA GLY A 128 -31.96 10.53 -5.27
C GLY A 128 -30.63 10.28 -5.99
N ILE A 129 -30.25 11.16 -6.93
CA ILE A 129 -29.03 11.03 -7.74
C ILE A 129 -27.84 11.59 -6.96
N ARG A 130 -26.69 10.91 -7.06
CA ARG A 130 -25.43 11.40 -6.49
C ARG A 130 -24.76 12.34 -7.47
N HIS A 131 -24.42 13.53 -6.99
CA HIS A 131 -23.69 14.58 -7.69
C HIS A 131 -22.28 14.65 -7.12
N SER A 132 -21.27 14.56 -8.00
CA SER A 132 -19.87 14.64 -7.62
C SER A 132 -19.14 15.60 -8.54
N GLY A 133 -18.17 16.34 -8.02
CA GLY A 133 -17.41 17.31 -8.80
C GLY A 133 -16.12 17.72 -8.13
N ALA A 134 -15.22 18.30 -8.90
CA ALA A 134 -13.95 18.88 -8.44
C ALA A 134 -13.78 20.28 -9.06
N ALA A 135 -13.09 21.17 -8.36
CA ALA A 135 -12.80 22.50 -8.88
C ALA A 135 -11.44 23.02 -8.40
N VAL A 136 -10.89 23.92 -9.20
CA VAL A 136 -9.64 24.61 -8.91
C VAL A 136 -9.87 26.10 -9.14
N VAL A 137 -9.50 26.90 -8.15
CA VAL A 137 -9.55 28.36 -8.17
C VAL A 137 -8.13 28.89 -8.03
N ARG A 138 -7.79 29.87 -8.84
CA ARG A 138 -6.49 30.55 -8.81
C ARG A 138 -6.64 31.95 -8.23
N ALA A 139 -5.70 32.36 -7.37
CA ALA A 139 -5.53 33.77 -7.05
C ALA A 139 -4.63 34.46 -8.07
N GLU A 140 -5.08 35.60 -8.58
CA GLU A 140 -4.26 36.51 -9.37
C GLU A 140 -4.04 37.82 -8.62
N GLN A 141 -2.78 38.21 -8.51
CA GLN A 141 -2.41 39.52 -7.98
C GLN A 141 -2.36 40.52 -9.14
N GLN A 142 -3.38 41.38 -9.24
CA GLN A 142 -3.37 42.52 -10.16
C GLN A 142 -3.18 43.82 -9.36
N GLY A 143 -1.93 44.27 -9.25
CA GLY A 143 -1.59 45.49 -8.51
C GLY A 143 -1.83 45.34 -7.00
N SER A 144 -2.74 46.14 -6.44
CA SER A 144 -3.08 46.14 -5.00
C SER A 144 -4.32 45.33 -4.63
N SER A 145 -4.90 44.58 -5.58
CA SER A 145 -6.12 43.79 -5.35
C SER A 145 -5.89 42.34 -5.74
N ASP A 146 -6.17 41.44 -4.80
CA ASP A 146 -6.20 40.00 -5.05
C ASP A 146 -7.56 39.62 -5.64
N THR A 147 -7.52 39.09 -6.86
CA THR A 147 -8.68 38.56 -7.58
C THR A 147 -8.64 37.04 -7.58
N LEU A 148 -9.81 36.40 -7.64
CA LEU A 148 -9.94 34.95 -7.67
C LEU A 148 -10.64 34.56 -8.97
N GLN A 149 -10.07 33.57 -9.66
CA GLN A 149 -10.58 33.06 -10.92
C GLN A 149 -10.76 31.55 -10.82
N ILE A 150 -11.93 31.06 -11.23
CA ILE A 150 -12.15 29.62 -11.41
C ILE A 150 -11.38 29.20 -12.66
N VAL A 151 -10.38 28.32 -12.49
CA VAL A 151 -9.56 27.81 -13.61
C VAL A 151 -10.05 26.44 -14.08
N SER A 152 -10.72 25.68 -13.22
CA SER A 152 -11.27 24.37 -13.57
C SER A 152 -12.55 24.06 -12.80
N GLN A 153 -13.51 23.46 -13.50
CA GLN A 153 -14.73 22.87 -12.97
C GLN A 153 -14.94 21.54 -13.69
N ILE A 154 -14.90 20.44 -12.92
CA ILE A 154 -14.92 19.09 -13.45
C ILE A 154 -16.13 18.37 -12.88
N PRO A 155 -17.18 18.11 -13.68
CA PRO A 155 -18.24 17.20 -13.28
C PRO A 155 -17.66 15.78 -13.20
N LEU A 156 -17.90 15.08 -12.09
CA LEU A 156 -17.40 13.73 -11.86
C LEU A 156 -18.54 12.71 -11.93
N PRO A 157 -18.23 11.45 -12.29
CA PRO A 157 -19.23 10.40 -12.29
C PRO A 157 -19.92 10.25 -10.94
N PRO A 158 -21.23 9.92 -10.91
CA PRO A 158 -22.02 9.83 -9.68
C PRO A 158 -21.41 8.91 -8.63
N HIS A 159 -20.68 7.87 -9.01
CA HIS A 159 -20.11 6.90 -8.06
C HIS A 159 -18.84 7.38 -7.33
N PHE A 160 -18.29 8.55 -7.68
CA PHE A 160 -17.12 9.12 -7.00
C PHE A 160 -17.46 9.49 -5.56
N SER A 161 -16.56 9.15 -4.62
CA SER A 161 -16.63 9.59 -3.22
C SER A 161 -16.12 11.02 -3.09
N VAL A 162 -16.42 11.69 -1.97
CA VAL A 162 -15.82 12.99 -1.63
C VAL A 162 -14.29 12.92 -1.68
N GLN A 163 -13.69 11.88 -1.08
CA GLN A 163 -12.25 11.68 -1.08
C GLN A 163 -11.64 11.52 -2.48
N ALA A 164 -12.35 10.83 -3.38
CA ALA A 164 -11.92 10.70 -4.77
C ALA A 164 -12.00 12.04 -5.51
N ALA A 165 -13.07 12.80 -5.30
CA ALA A 165 -13.24 14.13 -5.89
C ALA A 165 -12.14 15.10 -5.45
N GLU A 166 -11.78 15.06 -4.17
CA GLU A 166 -10.70 15.86 -3.58
C GLU A 166 -9.32 15.52 -4.18
N LEU A 167 -9.05 14.24 -4.42
CA LEU A 167 -7.84 13.81 -5.13
C LEU A 167 -7.83 14.29 -6.59
N VAL A 168 -8.97 14.27 -7.27
CA VAL A 168 -9.07 14.78 -8.65
C VAL A 168 -8.81 16.29 -8.67
N ALA A 169 -9.38 17.06 -7.73
CA ALA A 169 -9.13 18.49 -7.62
C ALA A 169 -7.64 18.81 -7.41
N MET A 170 -6.97 18.01 -6.58
CA MET A 170 -5.52 18.10 -6.36
C MET A 170 -4.70 17.76 -7.61
N ILE A 171 -5.05 16.69 -8.32
CA ILE A 171 -4.37 16.29 -9.57
C ILE A 171 -4.48 17.41 -10.61
N GLU A 172 -5.69 17.94 -10.80
CA GLU A 172 -5.94 19.05 -11.72
C GLU A 172 -5.11 20.28 -11.35
N ALA A 173 -5.12 20.68 -10.07
CA ALA A 173 -4.34 21.84 -9.61
C ALA A 173 -2.84 21.69 -9.84
N LEU A 174 -2.30 20.50 -9.63
CA LEU A 174 -0.89 20.20 -9.88
C LEU A 174 -0.54 20.23 -11.37
N GLN A 175 -1.46 19.81 -12.24
CA GLN A 175 -1.28 19.91 -13.69
C GLN A 175 -1.26 21.37 -14.17
N HIS A 176 -2.12 22.24 -13.63
CA HIS A 176 -2.07 23.69 -13.91
C HIS A 176 -0.78 24.37 -13.43
N ALA A 177 -0.06 23.74 -12.50
CA ALA A 177 1.17 24.25 -11.91
C ALA A 177 2.45 23.64 -12.51
N GLU A 178 2.37 22.93 -13.65
CA GLU A 178 3.53 22.30 -14.28
C GLU A 178 4.70 23.29 -14.49
N GLY A 179 5.87 22.96 -13.98
CA GLY A 179 7.08 23.78 -14.04
C GLY A 179 7.11 25.02 -13.12
N LEU A 180 6.03 25.32 -12.38
CA LEU A 180 5.91 26.51 -11.54
C LEU A 180 6.07 26.19 -10.05
N GLU A 181 6.34 27.21 -9.23
CA GLU A 181 6.23 27.10 -7.78
C GLU A 181 4.75 27.35 -7.40
N VAL A 182 4.16 26.44 -6.62
CA VAL A 182 2.73 26.50 -6.27
C VAL A 182 2.49 26.30 -4.77
N THR A 183 1.55 27.07 -4.23
CA THR A 183 0.94 26.86 -2.91
C THR A 183 -0.53 26.51 -3.10
N ILE A 184 -0.91 25.29 -2.71
CA ILE A 184 -2.27 24.77 -2.83
C ILE A 184 -2.93 24.76 -1.45
N TYR A 185 -4.09 25.40 -1.35
CA TYR A 185 -4.94 25.39 -0.17
C TYR A 185 -6.09 24.40 -0.35
N SER A 186 -6.29 23.54 0.65
CA SER A 186 -7.41 22.60 0.74
C SER A 186 -7.89 22.55 2.18
N ASP A 187 -9.20 22.52 2.40
CA ASP A 187 -9.79 22.32 3.73
C ASP A 187 -9.89 20.82 4.10
N SER A 188 -9.68 19.94 3.11
CA SER A 188 -9.73 18.50 3.22
C SER A 188 -8.59 17.93 4.08
N ALA A 189 -8.94 17.51 5.29
CA ALA A 189 -8.00 16.80 6.16
C ALA A 189 -7.47 15.51 5.53
N TYR A 190 -8.25 14.89 4.63
CA TYR A 190 -7.83 13.69 3.92
C TYR A 190 -6.66 13.99 2.96
N VAL A 191 -6.79 15.03 2.14
CA VAL A 191 -5.73 15.47 1.21
C VAL A 191 -4.48 15.84 2.00
N THR A 192 -4.60 16.77 2.95
CA THR A 192 -3.42 17.30 3.67
C THR A 192 -2.69 16.20 4.43
N THR A 193 -3.41 15.27 5.06
CA THR A 193 -2.80 14.11 5.75
C THR A 193 -2.17 13.14 4.76
N THR A 194 -2.81 12.94 3.60
CA THR A 194 -2.31 12.03 2.57
C THR A 194 -0.96 12.52 2.02
N VAL A 195 -0.89 13.80 1.62
CA VAL A 195 0.30 14.45 1.08
C VAL A 195 1.47 14.38 2.06
N HIS A 196 1.24 14.81 3.31
CA HIS A 196 2.33 15.04 4.26
C HIS A 196 2.80 13.78 5.00
N SER A 197 1.99 12.72 5.04
CA SER A 197 2.30 11.55 5.88
C SER A 197 2.08 10.18 5.25
N SER A 198 1.03 10.01 4.45
CA SER A 198 0.53 8.67 4.13
C SER A 198 0.96 8.18 2.75
N ILE A 199 1.06 9.08 1.78
CA ILE A 199 1.26 8.71 0.37
C ILE A 199 2.59 7.97 0.14
N ARG A 200 3.69 8.47 0.71
CA ARG A 200 5.02 7.83 0.64
C ARG A 200 5.10 6.51 1.40
N ARG A 201 4.28 6.36 2.44
CA ARG A 201 4.16 5.09 3.16
C ARG A 201 3.43 4.06 2.29
N TRP A 202 2.38 4.47 1.59
CA TRP A 202 1.64 3.61 0.67
C TRP A 202 2.48 3.23 -0.55
N GLU A 203 3.20 4.16 -1.14
CA GLU A 203 4.11 3.92 -2.26
C GLU A 203 5.16 2.85 -1.92
N ARG A 204 5.86 2.99 -0.79
CA ARG A 204 6.81 1.97 -0.30
C ARG A 204 6.19 0.62 0.04
N ARG A 205 4.86 0.54 0.15
CA ARG A 205 4.09 -0.71 0.35
C ARG A 205 3.49 -1.24 -0.96
N GLY A 206 3.72 -0.60 -2.10
CA GLY A 206 3.08 -0.93 -3.37
C GLY A 206 1.57 -0.66 -3.36
N PHE A 207 1.13 0.34 -2.59
CA PHE A 207 -0.27 0.69 -2.35
C PHE A 207 -1.11 -0.45 -1.77
N LEU A 208 -0.50 -1.25 -0.89
CA LEU A 208 -1.17 -2.33 -0.17
C LEU A 208 -1.39 -1.97 1.30
N LYS A 209 -2.58 -2.30 1.81
CA LYS A 209 -2.91 -2.34 3.22
C LYS A 209 -2.22 -3.53 3.91
N SER A 210 -2.25 -3.56 5.23
CA SER A 210 -1.63 -4.63 6.03
C SER A 210 -2.27 -6.01 5.82
N ASP A 211 -3.53 -6.04 5.36
CA ASP A 211 -4.27 -7.25 5.02
C ASP A 211 -3.99 -7.74 3.58
N GLY A 212 -3.13 -7.05 2.82
CA GLY A 212 -2.80 -7.37 1.44
C GLY A 212 -3.79 -6.82 0.40
N SER A 213 -4.89 -6.21 0.83
CA SER A 213 -5.81 -5.52 -0.07
C SER A 213 -5.24 -4.19 -0.53
N PRO A 214 -5.62 -3.66 -1.70
CA PRO A 214 -5.08 -2.38 -2.16
C PRO A 214 -5.67 -1.21 -1.35
N VAL A 215 -4.94 -0.11 -1.29
CA VAL A 215 -5.44 1.14 -0.71
C VAL A 215 -6.59 1.67 -1.57
N MET A 216 -7.63 2.20 -0.93
CA MET A 216 -8.77 2.81 -1.62
C MET A 216 -8.29 3.88 -2.59
N HIS A 217 -8.87 3.91 -3.79
CA HIS A 217 -8.52 4.87 -4.84
C HIS A 217 -7.04 4.80 -5.29
N LYS A 218 -6.44 3.60 -5.27
CA LYS A 218 -5.05 3.36 -5.71
C LYS A 218 -4.69 4.10 -7.01
N ASP A 219 -5.52 3.99 -8.05
CA ASP A 219 -5.20 4.56 -9.37
C ASP A 219 -5.15 6.10 -9.33
N LEU A 220 -6.05 6.73 -8.57
CA LEU A 220 -6.02 8.18 -8.32
C LEU A 220 -4.80 8.57 -7.47
N LEU A 221 -4.44 7.76 -6.47
CA LEU A 221 -3.24 8.03 -5.65
C LEU A 221 -1.95 7.92 -6.48
N GLU A 222 -1.85 6.94 -7.38
CA GLU A 222 -0.70 6.80 -8.29
C GLU A 222 -0.60 7.98 -9.25
N GLN A 223 -1.73 8.45 -9.80
CA GLN A 223 -1.76 9.67 -10.62
C GLN A 223 -1.41 10.91 -9.83
N PHE A 224 -1.89 11.00 -8.59
CA PHE A 224 -1.58 12.10 -7.69
C PHE A 224 -0.08 12.16 -7.36
N ILE A 225 0.60 11.02 -7.14
CA ILE A 225 2.08 10.99 -7.00
C ILE A 225 2.76 11.50 -8.27
N LYS A 226 2.33 11.06 -9.45
CA LYS A 226 2.90 11.53 -10.72
C LYS A 226 2.70 13.03 -10.88
N ALA A 227 1.52 13.54 -10.53
CA ALA A 227 1.19 14.95 -10.61
C ALA A 227 2.02 15.81 -9.64
N LEU A 228 2.37 15.27 -8.46
CA LEU A 228 3.23 15.96 -7.48
C LEU A 228 4.63 16.26 -8.02
N ALA A 229 5.08 15.55 -9.05
CA ALA A 229 6.36 15.78 -9.72
C ALA A 229 6.30 16.83 -10.84
N LEU A 230 5.11 17.33 -11.21
CA LEU A 230 4.96 18.31 -12.30
C LEU A 230 5.43 19.72 -11.92
N PRO A 231 5.07 20.29 -10.74
CA PRO A 231 5.53 21.62 -10.36
C PRO A 231 7.00 21.61 -9.93
N SER A 232 7.68 22.76 -10.01
CA SER A 232 9.07 22.87 -9.57
C SER A 232 9.20 22.87 -8.04
N LYS A 233 8.23 23.45 -7.34
CA LYS A 233 8.08 23.37 -5.88
C LYS A 233 6.60 23.36 -5.50
N VAL A 234 6.25 22.59 -4.47
CA VAL A 234 4.88 22.42 -4.01
C VAL A 234 4.79 22.67 -2.51
N ALA A 235 3.85 23.52 -2.11
CA ALA A 235 3.33 23.62 -0.75
C ALA A 235 1.85 23.22 -0.74
N VAL A 236 1.46 22.41 0.25
CA VAL A 236 0.05 22.03 0.45
C VAL A 236 -0.36 22.41 1.86
N ILE A 237 -1.33 23.30 1.99
CA ILE A 237 -1.68 23.92 3.26
C ILE A 237 -3.14 23.65 3.59
N LYS A 238 -3.37 23.25 4.83
CA LYS A 238 -4.72 23.13 5.36
C LYS A 238 -5.31 24.51 5.62
N CYS A 239 -6.42 24.85 4.97
CA CYS A 239 -7.25 25.99 5.34
C CYS A 239 -8.43 25.56 6.21
N ALA A 240 -9.02 26.52 6.92
CA ALA A 240 -10.22 26.27 7.72
C ALA A 240 -11.46 26.39 6.82
N ALA A 241 -12.30 25.36 6.86
CA ALA A 241 -13.58 25.37 6.16
C ALA A 241 -14.55 26.36 6.80
N HIS A 242 -15.37 27.02 5.97
CA HIS A 242 -16.56 27.78 6.40
C HIS A 242 -16.31 28.89 7.46
N THR A 243 -15.18 29.59 7.39
CA THR A 243 -14.80 30.63 8.37
C THR A 243 -15.60 31.93 8.27
N ASN A 244 -16.34 32.16 7.16
CA ASN A 244 -17.02 33.42 6.82
C ASN A 244 -16.11 34.67 6.85
N GLN A 245 -14.79 34.49 6.84
CA GLN A 245 -13.84 35.58 6.82
C GLN A 245 -13.65 36.13 5.39
N GLN A 246 -13.14 37.35 5.30
CA GLN A 246 -12.97 38.09 4.03
C GLN A 246 -11.51 38.14 3.56
N ASP A 247 -10.61 37.43 4.23
CA ASP A 247 -9.24 37.27 3.78
C ASP A 247 -9.18 36.43 2.48
N LEU A 248 -8.05 36.50 1.79
CA LEU A 248 -7.87 35.83 0.50
C LEU A 248 -8.11 34.32 0.58
N ILE A 249 -7.68 33.68 1.66
CA ILE A 249 -7.77 32.22 1.81
C ILE A 249 -9.22 31.81 1.99
N SER A 250 -9.94 32.47 2.89
CA SER A 250 -11.35 32.18 3.13
C SER A 250 -12.23 32.47 1.91
N ARG A 251 -11.95 33.55 1.16
CA ARG A 251 -12.63 33.86 -0.10
C ARG A 251 -12.31 32.82 -1.19
N GLY A 252 -11.06 32.37 -1.26
CA GLY A 252 -10.59 31.35 -2.20
C GLY A 252 -11.27 30.01 -1.97
N ASN A 253 -11.29 29.53 -0.72
CA ASN A 253 -11.98 28.30 -0.34
C ASN A 253 -13.48 28.38 -0.63
N ALA A 254 -14.15 29.48 -0.23
CA ALA A 254 -15.58 29.65 -0.47
C ALA A 254 -15.93 29.65 -1.97
N LEU A 255 -15.04 30.20 -2.82
CA LEU A 255 -15.23 30.15 -4.26
C LEU A 255 -15.02 28.75 -4.83
N ALA A 256 -14.05 27.98 -4.31
CA ALA A 256 -13.86 26.58 -4.67
C ALA A 256 -15.10 25.73 -4.28
N ASP A 257 -15.60 25.88 -3.06
CA ASP A 257 -16.81 25.20 -2.56
C ASP A 257 -18.03 25.48 -3.43
N TRP A 258 -18.16 26.71 -3.91
CA TRP A 258 -19.22 27.12 -4.82
C TRP A 258 -19.03 26.52 -6.21
N ALA A 259 -17.82 26.63 -6.77
CA ALA A 259 -17.49 26.16 -8.11
C ALA A 259 -17.67 24.66 -8.26
N VAL A 260 -17.33 23.87 -7.22
CA VAL A 260 -17.57 22.43 -7.19
C VAL A 260 -19.05 22.09 -7.20
N LYS A 261 -19.88 22.79 -6.43
CA LYS A 261 -21.34 22.53 -6.39
C LYS A 261 -22.00 22.80 -7.72
N GLU A 262 -21.55 23.85 -8.41
CA GLU A 262 -21.98 24.14 -9.79
C GLU A 262 -21.51 23.04 -10.76
N ALA A 263 -20.25 22.60 -10.65
CA ALA A 263 -19.72 21.52 -11.49
C ALA A 263 -20.47 20.19 -11.27
N ALA A 264 -20.72 19.82 -10.01
CA ALA A 264 -21.35 18.55 -9.64
C ALA A 264 -22.83 18.46 -10.07
N THR A 265 -23.53 19.59 -10.15
CA THR A 265 -24.94 19.67 -10.59
C THR A 265 -25.08 19.81 -12.11
N THR A 266 -24.01 20.19 -12.81
CA THR A 266 -24.00 20.24 -14.27
C THR A 266 -23.98 18.81 -14.82
N SER A 267 -25.00 18.45 -15.61
CA SER A 267 -25.10 17.12 -16.22
C SER A 267 -23.91 16.90 -17.17
N PRO A 268 -23.06 15.90 -16.93
CA PRO A 268 -21.95 15.62 -17.83
C PRO A 268 -22.50 15.02 -19.13
N ASN A 269 -22.20 15.65 -20.27
CA ASN A 269 -22.23 14.98 -21.56
C ASN A 269 -20.99 14.08 -21.65
N PHE A 270 -20.98 12.94 -20.94
CA PHE A 270 -19.90 11.98 -21.10
C PHE A 270 -20.01 11.33 -22.48
N SER A 271 -18.95 11.42 -23.29
CA SER A 271 -18.78 10.52 -24.42
C SER A 271 -18.32 9.15 -23.88
N GLU A 272 -18.64 8.05 -24.57
CA GLU A 272 -18.21 6.68 -24.17
C GLU A 272 -16.68 6.56 -23.95
N GLN A 273 -15.89 7.49 -24.52
CA GLN A 273 -14.43 7.57 -24.34
C GLN A 273 -14.00 8.26 -23.04
N ASP A 274 -14.79 9.21 -22.54
CA ASP A 274 -14.55 9.90 -21.26
C ASP A 274 -14.90 9.00 -20.07
N GLU A 275 -15.96 8.20 -20.21
CA GLU A 275 -16.29 7.12 -19.27
C GLU A 275 -15.23 6.02 -19.26
N HIS A 276 -14.53 5.75 -20.36
CA HIS A 276 -13.43 4.78 -20.35
C HIS A 276 -12.19 5.35 -19.66
N THR A 277 -11.88 6.64 -19.85
CA THR A 277 -10.70 7.28 -19.25
C THR A 277 -10.88 7.58 -17.77
N LEU A 278 -12.07 8.04 -17.33
CA LEU A 278 -12.41 8.23 -15.90
C LEU A 278 -12.93 6.96 -15.23
N GLY A 279 -13.65 6.08 -15.94
CA GLY A 279 -14.18 4.83 -15.40
C GLY A 279 -13.14 3.72 -15.28
N MET A 280 -12.02 3.78 -16.02
CA MET A 280 -10.83 2.99 -15.69
C MET A 280 -10.17 3.44 -14.36
N MET A 281 -10.54 4.60 -13.80
CA MET A 281 -9.98 5.10 -12.53
C MET A 281 -10.76 4.65 -11.28
N ILE A 282 -11.94 4.02 -11.41
CA ILE A 282 -12.72 3.46 -10.27
C ILE A 282 -13.21 2.02 -10.50
N ASN A 283 -12.53 1.20 -11.31
CA ASN A 283 -12.95 -0.21 -11.45
C ASN A 283 -11.90 -1.25 -11.07
N ARG A 284 -11.57 -1.31 -9.77
CA ARG A 284 -11.15 -2.57 -9.12
C ARG A 284 -11.17 -2.55 -7.59
N GLN A 285 -12.27 -2.18 -6.92
CA GLN A 285 -12.34 -2.44 -5.46
C GLN A 285 -13.67 -2.43 -4.72
N GLN A 286 -14.82 -2.26 -5.38
CA GLN A 286 -16.07 -2.73 -4.78
C GLN A 286 -16.25 -4.24 -5.00
N SER A 287 -15.26 -5.01 -4.55
CA SER A 287 -15.29 -6.44 -4.21
C SER A 287 -13.86 -6.89 -3.90
N ALA A 288 -13.31 -6.39 -2.79
CA ALA A 288 -12.11 -6.96 -2.18
C ALA A 288 -12.29 -7.03 -0.66
N THR A 289 -13.50 -7.41 -0.25
CA THR A 289 -13.74 -7.99 1.07
C THR A 289 -14.21 -9.40 0.78
N GLU A 290 -13.32 -10.34 1.04
CA GLU A 290 -13.48 -11.78 0.83
C GLU A 290 -13.44 -12.19 -0.65
N LEU A 291 -12.59 -13.18 -0.97
CA LEU A 291 -12.91 -14.09 -2.08
C LEU A 291 -14.39 -14.44 -1.89
N PRO A 292 -15.29 -14.07 -2.83
CA PRO A 292 -16.68 -14.39 -2.65
C PRO A 292 -16.71 -15.89 -2.45
N PRO A 293 -17.29 -16.36 -1.33
CA PRO A 293 -17.23 -17.77 -1.05
C PRO A 293 -17.88 -18.51 -2.24
N PRO A 294 -17.50 -19.77 -2.52
CA PRO A 294 -17.66 -20.46 -3.82
C PRO A 294 -19.12 -20.67 -4.30
N TYR A 295 -20.07 -19.99 -3.67
CA TYR A 295 -21.51 -20.07 -3.78
C TYR A 295 -22.23 -18.75 -4.18
N THR A 296 -21.53 -17.65 -4.52
CA THR A 296 -22.20 -16.46 -5.11
C THR A 296 -22.45 -16.60 -6.62
N GLU A 297 -23.63 -16.16 -7.08
CA GLU A 297 -24.09 -16.29 -8.47
C GLU A 297 -23.16 -15.60 -9.49
N THR A 298 -22.55 -14.47 -9.12
CA THR A 298 -21.62 -13.71 -9.96
C THR A 298 -20.25 -14.40 -10.11
N ALA A 299 -19.73 -15.03 -9.06
CA ALA A 299 -18.53 -15.86 -9.14
C ALA A 299 -18.76 -17.13 -9.98
N ARG A 300 -19.99 -17.68 -9.95
CA ARG A 300 -20.39 -18.79 -10.84
C ARG A 300 -20.41 -18.39 -12.32
N LEU A 301 -20.85 -17.17 -12.63
CA LEU A 301 -20.91 -16.67 -14.02
C LEU A 301 -19.51 -16.42 -14.60
N HIS A 302 -18.60 -15.78 -13.86
CA HIS A 302 -17.21 -15.56 -14.33
C HIS A 302 -16.40 -16.87 -14.45
N LEU A 303 -16.57 -17.81 -13.52
CA LEU A 303 -15.91 -19.12 -13.63
C LEU A 303 -16.42 -19.90 -14.84
N ARG A 304 -17.73 -19.84 -15.11
CA ARG A 304 -18.33 -20.47 -16.28
C ARG A 304 -17.75 -19.89 -17.58
N GLU A 305 -17.63 -18.57 -17.67
CA GLU A 305 -17.03 -17.91 -18.83
C GLU A 305 -15.57 -18.37 -19.06
N LEU A 306 -14.77 -18.46 -18.00
CA LEU A 306 -13.40 -18.98 -18.09
C LEU A 306 -13.34 -20.47 -18.48
N GLN A 307 -14.31 -21.28 -18.04
CA GLN A 307 -14.41 -22.69 -18.42
C GLN A 307 -14.88 -22.85 -19.89
N GLU A 308 -15.75 -21.96 -20.38
CA GLU A 308 -16.19 -21.96 -21.78
C GLU A 308 -15.07 -21.53 -22.74
N GLN A 309 -14.18 -20.64 -22.29
CA GLN A 309 -12.99 -20.18 -23.02
C GLN A 309 -11.78 -21.13 -22.91
N ALA A 310 -11.88 -22.22 -22.16
CA ALA A 310 -10.80 -23.20 -22.01
C ALA A 310 -10.45 -23.91 -23.33
N LEU A 311 -9.20 -24.34 -23.46
CA LEU A 311 -8.69 -24.95 -24.69
C LEU A 311 -9.43 -26.27 -25.00
N PRO A 312 -9.65 -26.61 -26.29
CA PRO A 312 -10.39 -27.83 -26.66
C PRO A 312 -9.82 -29.12 -26.06
N HIS A 313 -8.48 -29.25 -26.02
CA HIS A 313 -7.81 -30.41 -25.43
C HIS A 313 -8.01 -30.51 -23.92
N GLU A 314 -8.20 -29.37 -23.24
CA GLU A 314 -8.36 -29.29 -21.79
C GLU A 314 -9.76 -29.75 -21.41
N ARG A 315 -10.75 -29.33 -22.21
CA ARG A 315 -12.14 -29.76 -22.08
C ARG A 315 -12.31 -31.27 -22.33
N GLU A 316 -11.60 -31.81 -23.31
CA GLU A 316 -11.57 -33.26 -23.56
C GLU A 316 -11.02 -34.03 -22.34
N LEU A 317 -9.96 -33.51 -21.72
CA LEU A 317 -9.38 -34.10 -20.50
C LEU A 317 -10.36 -34.07 -19.32
N TRP A 318 -11.18 -33.01 -19.20
CA TRP A 318 -12.23 -32.91 -18.18
C TRP A 318 -13.28 -34.00 -18.37
N GLU A 319 -13.77 -34.17 -19.60
CA GLU A 319 -14.75 -35.21 -19.95
C GLU A 319 -14.21 -36.62 -19.68
N GLN A 320 -12.96 -36.91 -20.06
CA GLN A 320 -12.30 -38.19 -19.78
C GLN A 320 -12.15 -38.48 -18.29
N ARG A 321 -12.09 -37.45 -17.44
CA ARG A 321 -11.99 -37.56 -15.97
C ARG A 321 -13.35 -37.50 -15.25
N GLY A 322 -14.44 -37.61 -16.00
CA GLY A 322 -15.79 -37.72 -15.46
C GLY A 322 -16.38 -36.39 -14.98
N CYS A 323 -15.90 -35.25 -15.51
CA CYS A 323 -16.53 -33.96 -15.25
C CYS A 323 -17.90 -33.89 -15.93
N ILE A 324 -18.92 -33.45 -15.19
CA ILE A 324 -20.29 -33.30 -15.68
C ILE A 324 -20.60 -31.80 -15.82
N GLN A 325 -21.30 -31.43 -16.90
CA GLN A 325 -21.75 -30.05 -17.10
C GLN A 325 -23.11 -29.83 -16.42
N SER A 326 -23.15 -29.04 -15.34
CA SER A 326 -24.39 -28.48 -14.79
C SER A 326 -24.07 -27.45 -13.70
N PRO A 327 -24.70 -26.26 -13.66
CA PRO A 327 -24.55 -25.11 -14.59
C PRO A 327 -23.10 -24.65 -14.89
N ARG A 328 -22.08 -25.30 -14.31
CA ARG A 328 -20.64 -25.15 -14.62
C ARG A 328 -20.00 -26.55 -14.73
N GLN A 329 -18.75 -26.65 -15.17
CA GLN A 329 -18.06 -27.95 -15.16
C GLN A 329 -17.61 -28.31 -13.75
N GLU A 330 -18.05 -29.47 -13.26
CA GLU A 330 -17.75 -29.98 -11.91
C GLU A 330 -17.40 -31.47 -11.92
N SER A 331 -16.57 -31.90 -10.96
CA SER A 331 -16.32 -33.31 -10.67
C SER A 331 -16.28 -33.51 -9.16
N THR A 332 -16.91 -34.58 -8.66
CA THR A 332 -16.99 -34.91 -7.22
C THR A 332 -17.54 -33.78 -6.33
N GLY A 333 -18.42 -32.93 -6.87
CA GLY A 333 -19.00 -31.78 -6.16
C GLY A 333 -18.06 -30.56 -6.04
N LYS A 334 -16.92 -30.56 -6.74
CA LYS A 334 -15.98 -29.44 -6.81
C LYS A 334 -15.94 -28.86 -8.22
N PRO A 335 -15.83 -27.52 -8.36
CA PRO A 335 -15.65 -26.90 -9.66
C PRO A 335 -14.31 -27.29 -10.29
N VAL A 336 -14.33 -27.51 -11.60
CA VAL A 336 -13.11 -27.71 -12.38
C VAL A 336 -12.40 -26.36 -12.55
N MET A 337 -11.12 -26.29 -12.19
CA MET A 337 -10.31 -25.09 -12.40
C MET A 337 -9.67 -25.12 -13.80
N PRO A 338 -9.86 -24.09 -14.64
CA PRO A 338 -9.11 -23.93 -15.87
C PRO A 338 -7.61 -23.75 -15.63
N GLN A 339 -6.79 -24.28 -16.51
CA GLN A 339 -5.33 -24.24 -16.45
C GLN A 339 -4.80 -22.81 -16.42
N ALA A 340 -5.44 -21.87 -17.12
CA ALA A 340 -5.12 -20.44 -17.04
C ALA A 340 -5.26 -19.90 -15.60
N LEU A 341 -6.32 -20.30 -14.89
CA LEU A 341 -6.55 -19.93 -13.50
C LEU A 341 -5.57 -20.63 -12.55
N LEU A 342 -5.19 -21.88 -12.86
CA LEU A 342 -4.19 -22.63 -12.11
C LEU A 342 -2.82 -21.93 -12.13
N TYR A 343 -2.35 -21.43 -13.27
CA TYR A 343 -1.07 -20.73 -13.34
C TYR A 343 -1.05 -19.48 -12.47
N ILE A 344 -2.13 -18.69 -12.50
CA ILE A 344 -2.27 -17.51 -11.64
C ILE A 344 -2.26 -17.93 -10.17
N ALA A 345 -2.98 -19.01 -9.80
CA ALA A 345 -3.01 -19.51 -8.43
C ALA A 345 -1.62 -20.00 -7.97
N LEU A 346 -0.88 -20.71 -8.82
CA LEU A 346 0.48 -21.16 -8.52
C LEU A 346 1.45 -19.98 -8.38
N GLU A 347 1.31 -18.95 -9.20
CA GLU A 347 2.12 -17.74 -9.08
C GLU A 347 1.95 -17.08 -7.71
N GLN A 348 0.71 -16.93 -7.26
CA GLN A 348 0.38 -16.31 -5.98
C GLN A 348 0.77 -17.18 -4.76
N LEU A 349 0.68 -18.50 -4.88
CA LEU A 349 0.94 -19.42 -3.75
C LEU A 349 2.41 -19.86 -3.67
N HIS A 350 3.10 -19.99 -4.81
CA HIS A 350 4.47 -20.49 -4.87
C HIS A 350 5.51 -19.38 -4.79
N LEU A 351 5.43 -18.32 -5.62
CA LEU A 351 6.51 -17.33 -5.73
C LEU A 351 6.84 -16.55 -4.46
N PRO A 352 5.89 -16.21 -3.56
CA PRO A 352 6.22 -15.41 -2.38
C PRO A 352 7.18 -16.09 -1.40
N ALA A 353 7.21 -17.42 -1.37
CA ALA A 353 7.98 -18.19 -0.39
C ALA A 353 8.58 -19.50 -0.93
N HIS A 354 8.53 -19.74 -2.24
CA HIS A 354 8.92 -21.00 -2.88
C HIS A 354 8.34 -22.22 -2.17
N THR A 355 7.02 -22.19 -1.95
CA THR A 355 6.33 -23.18 -1.13
C THR A 355 6.43 -24.59 -1.73
N ALA A 356 6.52 -25.57 -0.84
CA ALA A 356 6.69 -26.97 -1.21
C ALA A 356 5.44 -27.54 -1.92
N LYS A 357 5.67 -28.58 -2.74
CA LYS A 357 4.63 -29.25 -3.53
C LYS A 357 3.45 -29.73 -2.66
N GLU A 358 3.74 -30.24 -1.47
CA GLU A 358 2.74 -30.79 -0.54
C GLU A 358 1.75 -29.71 -0.07
N TYR A 359 2.25 -28.50 0.19
CA TYR A 359 1.42 -27.37 0.59
C TYR A 359 0.48 -26.94 -0.54
N LEU A 360 1.03 -26.76 -1.75
CA LEU A 360 0.24 -26.38 -2.94
C LEU A 360 -0.84 -27.41 -3.26
N LEU A 361 -0.53 -28.70 -3.15
CA LEU A 361 -1.50 -29.78 -3.32
C LEU A 361 -2.63 -29.69 -2.28
N ALA A 362 -2.28 -29.58 -0.99
CA ALA A 362 -3.26 -29.51 0.07
C ALA A 362 -4.20 -28.30 -0.08
N THR A 363 -3.64 -27.12 -0.41
CA THR A 363 -4.43 -25.90 -0.58
C THR A 363 -5.36 -25.98 -1.79
N LEU A 364 -4.85 -26.34 -2.97
CA LEU A 364 -5.65 -26.33 -4.20
C LEU A 364 -6.69 -27.46 -4.23
N GLN A 365 -6.37 -28.64 -3.70
CA GLN A 365 -7.31 -29.76 -3.65
C GLN A 365 -8.44 -29.55 -2.65
N THR A 366 -8.33 -28.60 -1.72
CA THR A 366 -9.40 -28.33 -0.74
C THR A 366 -10.67 -27.87 -1.48
N ASP A 367 -10.53 -26.90 -2.38
CA ASP A 367 -11.66 -26.19 -2.99
C ASP A 367 -11.87 -26.53 -4.48
N TRP A 368 -10.88 -27.10 -5.16
CA TRP A 368 -10.90 -27.27 -6.61
C TRP A 368 -10.70 -28.72 -7.06
N PHE A 369 -11.33 -29.05 -8.18
CA PHE A 369 -10.97 -30.23 -8.97
C PHE A 369 -10.03 -29.79 -10.10
N ILE A 370 -8.80 -30.30 -10.09
CA ILE A 370 -7.80 -30.03 -11.13
C ILE A 370 -7.24 -31.37 -11.63
N PRO A 371 -7.48 -31.74 -12.90
CA PRO A 371 -6.85 -32.90 -13.50
C PRO A 371 -5.32 -32.78 -13.44
N GLN A 372 -4.62 -33.87 -13.11
CA GLN A 372 -3.15 -33.95 -13.15
C GLN A 372 -2.42 -32.91 -12.28
N LEU A 373 -3.08 -32.32 -11.27
CA LEU A 373 -2.53 -31.27 -10.42
C LEU A 373 -1.11 -31.55 -9.88
N SER A 374 -0.85 -32.78 -9.44
CA SER A 374 0.47 -33.19 -8.92
C SER A 374 1.57 -33.06 -9.96
N GLU A 375 1.30 -33.42 -11.21
CA GLU A 375 2.26 -33.33 -12.32
C GLU A 375 2.47 -31.87 -12.71
N MET A 376 1.39 -31.09 -12.82
CA MET A 376 1.43 -29.67 -13.18
C MET A 376 2.21 -28.84 -12.15
N ILE A 377 2.00 -29.08 -10.84
CA ILE A 377 2.80 -28.43 -9.78
C ILE A 377 4.27 -28.86 -9.87
N THR A 378 4.54 -30.13 -10.15
CA THR A 378 5.91 -30.62 -10.27
C THR A 378 6.64 -29.95 -11.42
N MET A 379 5.99 -29.84 -12.59
CA MET A 379 6.53 -29.13 -13.75
C MET A 379 6.75 -27.66 -13.45
N TYR A 380 5.76 -26.99 -12.84
CA TYR A 380 5.86 -25.58 -12.49
C TYR A 380 7.01 -25.28 -11.51
N ILE A 381 7.16 -26.07 -10.44
CA ILE A 381 8.28 -25.93 -9.49
C ILE A 381 9.61 -26.27 -10.18
N ALA A 382 9.61 -27.27 -11.08
CA ALA A 382 10.80 -27.63 -11.83
C ALA A 382 11.23 -26.52 -12.80
N GLU A 383 10.33 -25.69 -13.32
CA GLU A 383 10.63 -24.52 -14.16
C GLU A 383 11.00 -23.27 -13.33
N CYS A 384 10.79 -23.28 -12.02
CA CYS A 384 11.14 -22.16 -11.15
C CYS A 384 12.66 -22.03 -10.99
N THR A 385 13.23 -20.96 -11.53
CA THR A 385 14.68 -20.68 -11.53
C THR A 385 15.28 -20.66 -10.13
N VAL A 386 14.56 -20.12 -9.14
CA VAL A 386 15.00 -20.09 -7.74
C VAL A 386 15.01 -21.50 -7.15
N CYS A 387 13.94 -22.28 -7.33
CA CYS A 387 13.90 -23.66 -6.84
C CYS A 387 14.96 -24.56 -7.50
N GLN A 388 15.26 -24.34 -8.79
CA GLN A 388 16.34 -25.03 -9.48
C GLN A 388 17.72 -24.71 -8.88
N GLN A 389 17.97 -23.44 -8.55
CA GLN A 389 19.24 -23.00 -7.96
C GLN A 389 19.53 -23.62 -6.59
N TYR A 390 18.50 -23.95 -5.81
CA TYR A 390 18.63 -24.44 -4.43
C TYR A 390 18.23 -25.92 -4.26
N ARG A 391 18.10 -26.69 -5.34
CA ARG A 391 17.72 -28.12 -5.29
C ARG A 391 18.88 -28.99 -4.81
N THR A 392 19.02 -29.16 -3.50
CA THR A 392 19.93 -30.17 -2.91
C THR A 392 19.35 -31.56 -3.09
N THR A 393 20.12 -32.47 -3.68
CA THR A 393 19.87 -33.92 -3.70
C THR A 393 19.93 -34.48 -2.27
N ASP A 394 18.83 -35.11 -1.87
CA ASP A 394 18.63 -36.05 -0.76
C ASP A 394 18.85 -35.60 0.70
N ASP A 395 17.83 -35.95 1.50
CA ASP A 395 17.82 -36.23 2.94
C ASP A 395 18.26 -35.14 3.92
N ILE A 396 17.38 -34.16 4.18
CA ILE A 396 17.25 -33.57 5.52
C ILE A 396 15.78 -33.31 5.85
N LYS A 397 15.16 -34.23 6.60
CA LYS A 397 13.99 -33.92 7.42
C LYS A 397 14.45 -33.08 8.62
N SER A 398 14.39 -31.76 8.48
CA SER A 398 14.52 -30.82 9.60
C SER A 398 13.37 -29.83 9.57
N LEU A 399 12.64 -29.79 10.68
CA LEU A 399 11.51 -28.92 10.93
C LEU A 399 12.01 -27.47 11.01
N TYR A 400 11.82 -26.69 9.95
CA TYR A 400 12.08 -25.25 9.93
C TYR A 400 10.77 -24.47 10.04
N ILE A 401 10.64 -23.65 11.08
CA ILE A 401 9.66 -22.57 11.13
C ILE A 401 10.29 -21.39 10.39
N ALA A 402 9.96 -21.25 9.11
CA ALA A 402 10.31 -20.07 8.33
C ALA A 402 9.39 -18.91 8.74
N VAL A 403 9.94 -17.93 9.46
CA VAL A 403 9.32 -16.60 9.55
C VAL A 403 9.97 -15.75 8.46
N GLY A 404 9.28 -15.62 7.33
CA GLY A 404 9.72 -14.80 6.21
C GLY A 404 9.74 -13.32 6.57
N VAL A 405 10.92 -12.78 6.88
CA VAL A 405 11.27 -11.37 6.72
C VAL A 405 12.74 -11.28 6.32
N ALA A 406 13.03 -10.61 5.21
CA ALA A 406 14.36 -10.34 4.70
C ALA A 406 15.11 -9.30 5.56
N ILE A 407 15.51 -9.68 6.78
CA ILE A 407 16.53 -8.99 7.58
C ILE A 407 17.34 -10.08 8.31
N PRO A 408 18.67 -10.15 8.17
CA PRO A 408 19.48 -11.05 8.98
C PRO A 408 19.45 -10.53 10.42
N LEU A 409 18.72 -11.21 11.29
CA LEU A 409 18.69 -10.89 12.70
C LEU A 409 19.00 -12.16 13.49
N VAL A 410 20.08 -12.11 14.28
CA VAL A 410 20.53 -13.25 15.08
C VAL A 410 20.57 -12.91 16.55
N ILE A 411 20.05 -13.85 17.31
CA ILE A 411 19.95 -13.85 18.76
C ILE A 411 21.05 -14.79 19.26
N PHE A 412 22.02 -14.26 19.99
CA PHE A 412 22.90 -15.09 20.82
C PHE A 412 22.36 -15.11 22.24
N VAL A 413 22.07 -16.31 22.75
CA VAL A 413 21.82 -16.53 24.17
C VAL A 413 23.13 -16.99 24.78
N ASN A 414 23.86 -16.10 25.45
CA ASN A 414 24.94 -16.55 26.33
C ASN A 414 24.35 -16.81 27.72
N ILE A 415 24.16 -18.08 28.05
CA ILE A 415 23.81 -18.50 29.41
C ILE A 415 25.13 -18.63 30.16
N ASP A 416 25.60 -17.55 30.78
CA ASP A 416 26.70 -17.65 31.72
C ASP A 416 26.25 -18.54 32.88
N SER A 417 26.83 -19.73 32.93
CA SER A 417 26.60 -20.72 33.98
C SER A 417 27.46 -20.33 35.17
N ASN A 418 26.85 -19.82 36.24
CA ASN A 418 27.42 -19.84 37.58
C ASN A 418 26.49 -20.59 38.52
#